data_AF-A0A9E5DAW5-F1
#
_entry.id   AF-A0A9E5DAW5-F1
#
_cell.length_a   1.000
_cell.length_b   1.000
_cell.length_c   1.000
_cell.angle_alpha   90.00
_cell.angle_beta   90.00
_cell.angle_gamma   90.00
#
_symmetry.space_group_name_H-M   'P 1'
#
loop_
_entity.id
_entity.type
_entity.pdbx_description
1 polymer ?
#
loop_
_entity_poly.entity_id
_entity_poly.type
_entity_poly.pdbx_seq_one_letter_code
_entity_poly.pdbx_strand_id
1 'polypeptide(L)' 'MKILDECPKCNSELELENDSLQVCKVCKYWTKAGTARLDSITIMG' A
#
# COMPACT_ATOMS: atom_id res chain seq x y z
N MET A 1 7.72 9.50 6.32
CA MET A 1 6.81 8.33 6.35
C MET A 1 6.93 7.60 5.03
N LYS A 2 7.04 6.26 5.01
CA LYS A 2 6.93 5.50 3.76
C LYS A 2 5.45 5.39 3.40
N ILE A 3 5.09 5.98 2.26
CA ILE A 3 3.76 5.98 1.69
C ILE A 3 3.79 4.94 0.56
N LEU A 4 2.76 4.10 0.43
CA LEU A 4 2.65 3.19 -0.71
C LEU A 4 2.04 3.93 -1.89
N ASP A 5 2.76 4.04 -3.01
CA ASP A 5 2.25 4.76 -4.18
C ASP A 5 1.18 3.93 -4.93
N GLU A 6 1.33 2.61 -4.94
CA GLU A 6 0.43 1.69 -5.68
C GLU A 6 -0.31 0.71 -4.77
N CYS A 7 -1.57 0.40 -5.09
CA CYS A 7 -2.41 -0.58 -4.44
C CYS A 7 -1.89 -2.01 -4.68
N PRO A 8 -1.75 -2.85 -3.65
CA PRO A 8 -1.20 -4.20 -3.82
C PRO A 8 -2.19 -5.17 -4.48
N LYS A 9 -3.47 -4.80 -4.56
CA LYS A 9 -4.52 -5.66 -5.10
C LYS A 9 -4.80 -5.44 -6.58
N CYS A 10 -4.65 -4.20 -7.05
CA CYS A 10 -5.02 -3.82 -8.41
C CYS A 10 -4.01 -2.90 -9.10
N ASN A 11 -2.88 -2.61 -8.45
CA ASN A 11 -1.82 -1.73 -8.95
C ASN A 11 -2.26 -0.29 -9.30
N SER A 12 -3.50 0.08 -8.95
CA SER A 12 -3.96 1.47 -9.05
C SER A 12 -3.32 2.33 -7.96
N GLU A 13 -3.27 3.63 -8.18
CA GLU A 13 -2.78 4.59 -7.18
C GLU A 13 -3.54 4.50 -5.84
N LEU A 14 -2.81 4.65 -4.74
CA LEU A 14 -3.34 4.76 -3.39
C LEU A 14 -3.43 6.24 -2.99
N GLU A 15 -4.61 6.68 -2.58
CA GLU A 15 -4.80 8.04 -2.06
C GLU A 15 -4.61 8.06 -0.54
N LEU A 16 -3.94 9.09 -0.01
CA LEU A 16 -3.92 9.35 1.43
C LEU A 16 -5.29 9.93 1.84
N GLU A 17 -6.02 9.23 2.70
CA GLU A 17 -7.27 9.76 3.24
C GLU A 17 -7.02 10.60 4.51
N ASN A 18 -5.94 10.29 5.24
CA ASN A 18 -5.42 11.07 6.36
C ASN A 18 -3.96 10.67 6.60
N ASP A 19 -3.26 11.35 7.52
CA ASP A 19 -1.81 11.15 7.79
C ASP A 19 -1.41 9.70 8.13
N SER A 20 -2.39 8.84 8.38
CA SER A 20 -2.19 7.45 8.81
C SER A 20 -2.90 6.40 7.95
N LEU A 21 -3.70 6.78 6.94
CA LEU A 21 -4.53 5.86 6.16
C LEU A 21 -4.38 6.11 4.66
N GLN A 22 -4.19 5.03 3.92
CA GLN A 22 -4.19 5.03 2.47
C GLN A 22 -5.32 4.16 1.95
N VAL A 23 -6.04 4.66 0.94
CA VAL A 23 -7.22 4.00 0.38
C VAL A 23 -7.14 3.99 -1.14
N CYS A 24 -7.44 2.85 -1.75
CA CYS A 24 -7.56 2.71 -3.19
C CYS A 24 -9.02 2.93 -3.59
N LYS A 25 -9.30 3.96 -4.39
CA LYS A 25 -10.68 4.25 -4.84
C LYS A 25 -11.20 3.24 -5.86
N VAL A 26 -10.33 2.48 -6.53
CA VAL A 26 -10.68 1.46 -7.54
C VAL A 26 -11.20 0.19 -6.89
N CYS A 27 -10.38 -0.49 -6.08
CA CYS A 27 -10.76 -1.79 -5.48
C CYS A 27 -11.25 -1.68 -4.02
N LYS A 28 -11.33 -0.46 -3.48
CA LYS A 28 -11.72 -0.17 -2.08
C LYS A 28 -10.79 -0.80 -1.03
N TYR A 29 -9.58 -1.18 -1.42
CA TYR A 29 -8.53 -1.59 -0.48
C TYR A 29 -8.11 -0.41 0.39
N TRP A 30 -7.79 -0.66 1.66
CA TRP A 30 -7.23 0.34 2.56
C TRP A 30 -6.10 -0.26 3.40
N THR A 31 -5.15 0.58 3.80
CA THR A 31 -4.04 0.22 4.69
C THR A 31 -3.60 1.41 5.54
N LYS A 32 -2.82 1.17 6.59
CA LYS A 32 -2.21 2.25 7.37
C LYS A 32 -0.93 2.74 6.68
N ALA A 33 -0.79 4.05 6.53
CA ALA A 33 0.44 4.68 6.04
C ALA A 33 1.62 4.31 6.96
N GLY A 34 2.79 4.07 6.39
CA GLY A 34 3.96 3.64 7.17
C GLY A 34 3.96 2.16 7.58
N THR A 35 2.97 1.37 7.16
CA THR A 35 3.10 -0.10 7.24
C THR A 35 4.13 -0.55 6.21
N ALA A 36 5.23 -1.15 6.68
CA ALA A 36 6.19 -1.76 5.78
C ALA A 36 5.49 -2.92 5.06
N ARG A 37 5.45 -2.88 3.72
CA ARG A 37 5.19 -4.10 2.96
C ARG A 37 6.34 -5.05 3.20
N LEU A 38 6.06 -6.18 3.85
CA LEU A 38 6.84 -7.39 3.61
C LEU A 38 6.44 -7.88 2.23
N ASP A 39 6.99 -7.26 1.19
CA ASP A 39 7.07 -7.95 -0.09
C ASP A 39 7.92 -9.20 0.18
N SER A 40 7.41 -10.37 -0.20
CA SER A 40 8.07 -11.65 0.07
C SER A 40 9.52 -11.53 -0.38
N ILE A 41 10.46 -11.50 0.58
CA ILE A 41 11.88 -11.56 0.29
C ILE A 41 12.08 -12.96 -0.28
N THR A 42 12.08 -13.07 -1.61
CA THR A 42 12.44 -14.31 -2.28
C THR A 42 13.93 -14.49 -2.03
N ILE A 43 14.27 -15.25 -1.00
CA ILE A 43 15.64 -15.72 -0.78
C ILE A 43 15.86 -16.81 -1.84
N MET A 44 16.40 -16.42 -2.99
CA MET A 44 16.92 -17.38 -3.96
C MET A 44 18.21 -17.97 -3.39
N GLY A 45 18.11 -19.19 -2.87
CA GLY A 45 19.25 -20.04 -2.54
C GLY A 45 19.77 -20.81 -3.75
#